data_AF-A0A5N4D0Q6-F1
#
_entry.id   AF-A0A5N4D0Q6-F1
#
_cell.length_a   1.000
_cell.length_b   1.000
_cell.length_c   1.000
_cell.angle_alpha   90.00
_cell.angle_beta   90.00
_cell.angle_gamma   90.00
#
_symmetry.space_group_name_H-M   'P 1'
#
loop_
_entity.id
_entity.type
_entity.pdbx_description
1 polymer ?
#
loop_
_entity_poly.entity_id
_entity_poly.type
_entity_poly.pdbx_seq_one_letter_code
_entity_poly.pdbx_strand_id
1 'polypeptide(L)'
;MKLEVAVKTDPETYWVATIITTCEQLLLLRYDGYGEDRRADFWCDIRKADLYPIGWCKQNKKTLEAPEGIRDKVSDWDAFLQQTLMGACSPPVPLLEGLRNGRNPLDLIAPGSRLERQAFQDSLSTWIVTVVDNIGGRLKLRYEGLENSDNFEHWLYYLDPFLHHVGWADQQGYELQPPLAIRHLKNEAEWQKVLAKVKEEEEEPLPSYLFKDKQVIGTHSFSINMKLEAVDPWSPFGISPATVVKVKWRQLSW
;
A
#
# COMPACT_ATOMS: atom_id res chain seq x y z
N MET A 1 1.16 -13.75 -20.33
CA MET A 1 -0.04 -13.44 -19.50
C MET A 1 -0.99 -12.61 -20.34
N LYS A 2 -2.29 -12.68 -20.08
CA LYS A 2 -3.33 -11.90 -20.78
C LYS A 2 -4.17 -11.12 -19.78
N LEU A 3 -4.74 -10.02 -20.22
CA LEU A 3 -5.60 -9.16 -19.39
C LEU A 3 -6.71 -8.54 -20.25
N GLU A 4 -7.73 -7.98 -19.61
CA GLU A 4 -8.76 -7.16 -20.24
C GLU A 4 -8.36 -5.69 -20.06
N VAL A 5 -8.38 -4.90 -21.13
CA VAL A 5 -7.99 -3.48 -21.12
C VAL A 5 -9.00 -2.65 -21.88
N ALA A 6 -9.30 -1.45 -21.37
CA ALA A 6 -10.19 -0.51 -22.04
C ALA A 6 -9.71 -0.21 -23.47
N VAL A 7 -10.66 -0.15 -24.41
CA VAL A 7 -10.39 0.17 -25.80
C VAL A 7 -10.23 1.69 -25.92
N LYS A 8 -9.11 2.15 -26.50
CA LYS A 8 -8.79 3.60 -26.56
C LYS A 8 -9.87 4.46 -27.23
N THR A 9 -10.63 3.89 -28.16
CA THR A 9 -11.70 4.59 -28.89
C THR A 9 -13.01 4.65 -28.12
N ASP A 10 -13.23 3.74 -27.17
CA ASP A 10 -14.44 3.68 -26.35
C ASP A 10 -14.09 3.15 -24.94
N PRO A 11 -13.99 4.04 -23.93
CA PRO A 11 -13.61 3.68 -22.56
C PRO A 11 -14.60 2.74 -21.84
N GLU A 12 -15.84 2.62 -22.31
CA GLU A 12 -16.82 1.69 -21.74
C GLU A 12 -16.71 0.26 -22.29
N THR A 13 -15.85 0.09 -23.29
CA THR A 13 -15.62 -1.17 -23.99
C THR A 13 -14.22 -1.69 -23.71
N TYR A 14 -14.10 -3.00 -23.52
CA TYR A 14 -12.86 -3.66 -23.14
C TYR A 14 -12.52 -4.74 -24.15
N TRP A 15 -11.23 -5.03 -24.29
CA TRP A 15 -10.78 -6.16 -25.10
C TRP A 15 -9.61 -6.90 -24.47
N VAL A 16 -9.45 -8.16 -24.87
CA VAL A 16 -8.36 -9.02 -24.40
C VAL A 16 -7.05 -8.58 -25.06
N ALA A 17 -6.01 -8.41 -24.26
CA ALA A 17 -4.67 -8.12 -24.72
C ALA A 17 -3.63 -9.06 -24.09
N THR A 18 -2.60 -9.36 -24.87
CA THR A 18 -1.41 -10.08 -24.43
C THR A 18 -0.34 -9.11 -23.98
N ILE A 19 0.27 -9.38 -22.82
CA ILE A 19 1.48 -8.66 -22.36
C ILE A 19 2.67 -9.20 -23.17
N ILE A 20 3.23 -8.35 -24.03
CA ILE A 20 4.40 -8.66 -24.87
C ILE A 20 5.69 -8.53 -24.07
N THR A 21 5.86 -7.40 -23.36
CA THR A 21 7.00 -7.16 -22.48
C THR A 21 6.64 -6.11 -21.42
N THR A 22 7.53 -5.94 -20.43
CA THR A 22 7.36 -4.98 -19.34
C THR A 22 8.59 -4.09 -19.23
N CYS A 23 8.37 -2.82 -18.89
CA CYS A 23 9.42 -1.85 -18.58
C CYS A 23 8.96 -1.07 -17.35
N GLU A 24 9.39 -1.53 -16.16
CA GLU A 24 8.93 -1.01 -14.87
C GLU A 24 7.39 -1.01 -14.77
N GLN A 25 6.76 0.17 -14.71
CA GLN A 25 5.31 0.37 -14.64
C GLN A 25 4.62 0.34 -16.03
N LEU A 26 5.39 0.30 -17.11
CA LEU A 26 4.86 0.28 -18.47
C LEU A 26 4.74 -1.16 -18.96
N LEU A 27 3.56 -1.49 -19.49
CA LEU A 27 3.28 -2.74 -20.17
C LEU A 27 3.23 -2.47 -21.68
N LEU A 28 3.96 -3.26 -22.46
CA LEU A 28 3.76 -3.32 -23.90
C LEU A 28 2.68 -4.35 -24.17
N LEU A 29 1.53 -3.90 -24.68
CA LEU A 29 0.36 -4.74 -24.91
C LEU A 29 0.10 -4.87 -26.41
N ARG A 30 -0.44 -6.03 -26.80
CA ARG A 30 -1.04 -6.26 -28.11
C ARG A 30 -2.44 -6.81 -27.92
N TYR A 31 -3.43 -6.20 -28.56
CA TYR A 31 -4.78 -6.76 -28.59
C TYR A 31 -4.79 -8.12 -29.29
N ASP A 32 -5.49 -9.08 -28.70
CA ASP A 32 -5.63 -10.39 -29.30
C ASP A 32 -6.48 -10.30 -30.57
N GLY A 33 -5.94 -10.82 -31.67
CA GLY A 33 -6.50 -10.71 -33.03
C GLY A 33 -5.60 -10.00 -34.03
N TYR A 34 -4.58 -9.26 -33.57
CA TYR A 34 -3.52 -8.73 -34.44
C TYR A 34 -2.40 -9.73 -34.75
N GLY A 35 -2.42 -10.92 -34.15
CA GLY A 35 -1.42 -11.97 -34.37
C GLY A 35 -0.01 -11.49 -34.03
N GLU A 36 0.93 -11.64 -34.98
CA GLU A 36 2.34 -11.25 -34.82
C GLU A 36 2.67 -9.82 -35.29
N ASP A 37 1.67 -8.99 -35.60
CA ASP A 37 1.89 -7.63 -36.07
C ASP A 37 2.36 -6.69 -34.96
N ARG A 38 3.69 -6.53 -34.86
CA ARG A 38 4.34 -5.62 -33.91
C ARG A 38 3.97 -4.15 -34.09
N ARG A 39 3.40 -3.74 -35.22
CA ARG A 39 2.96 -2.36 -35.44
C ARG A 39 1.69 -2.03 -34.64
N ALA A 40 0.95 -3.05 -34.21
CA ALA A 40 -0.23 -2.91 -33.37
C ALA A 40 0.08 -2.88 -31.87
N ASP A 41 1.36 -3.00 -31.48
CA ASP A 41 1.78 -2.95 -30.09
C ASP A 41 1.64 -1.52 -29.56
N PHE A 42 1.16 -1.40 -28.32
CA PHE A 42 1.04 -0.10 -27.65
C PHE A 42 1.47 -0.18 -26.20
N TRP A 43 2.09 0.92 -25.74
CA TRP A 43 2.46 1.08 -24.35
C TRP A 43 1.26 1.52 -23.51
N CYS A 44 1.22 0.99 -22.30
CA CYS A 44 0.18 1.24 -21.31
C CYS A 44 0.83 1.40 -19.93
N ASP A 45 0.50 2.47 -19.21
CA ASP A 45 0.95 2.67 -17.83
C ASP A 45 -0.03 1.96 -16.90
N ILE A 46 0.47 0.96 -16.18
CA ILE A 46 -0.36 0.15 -15.27
C ILE A 46 -1.07 1.03 -14.24
N ARG A 47 -0.49 2.16 -13.82
CA ARG A 47 -1.05 3.00 -12.75
C ARG A 47 -2.20 3.90 -13.21
N LYS A 48 -2.34 4.08 -14.52
CA LYS A 48 -3.27 5.05 -15.13
C LYS A 48 -4.34 4.41 -16.00
N ALA A 49 -4.07 3.20 -16.47
CA ALA A 49 -4.98 2.50 -17.37
C ALA A 49 -5.92 1.58 -16.60
N ASP A 50 -7.11 1.42 -17.14
CA ASP A 50 -8.10 0.47 -16.67
C ASP A 50 -7.73 -0.93 -17.19
N LEU A 51 -6.98 -1.65 -16.37
CA LEU A 51 -6.49 -3.00 -16.62
C LEU A 51 -7.12 -3.97 -15.64
N TYR A 52 -7.60 -5.10 -16.16
CA TYR A 52 -8.36 -6.06 -15.40
C TYR A 52 -7.94 -7.51 -15.73
N PRO A 53 -8.03 -8.44 -14.76
CA PRO A 53 -7.82 -9.85 -15.03
C PRO A 53 -8.88 -10.37 -16.00
N ILE A 54 -8.53 -11.39 -16.79
CA ILE A 54 -9.49 -12.13 -17.61
C ILE A 54 -10.72 -12.56 -16.77
N GLY A 55 -11.91 -12.26 -17.28
CA GLY A 55 -13.20 -12.56 -16.66
C GLY A 55 -13.85 -11.37 -15.94
N TRP A 56 -13.14 -10.25 -15.76
CA TRP A 56 -13.65 -9.08 -15.05
C TRP A 56 -14.85 -8.44 -15.74
N CYS A 57 -14.83 -8.31 -17.08
CA CYS A 57 -15.95 -7.75 -17.83
C CYS A 57 -17.23 -8.56 -17.62
N LYS A 58 -17.12 -9.89 -17.64
CA LYS A 58 -18.25 -10.79 -17.38
C LYS A 58 -18.80 -10.63 -15.97
N GLN A 59 -17.92 -10.49 -14.97
CA GLN A 59 -18.31 -10.31 -13.56
C GLN A 59 -18.99 -8.96 -13.32
N ASN A 60 -18.49 -7.89 -13.96
CA ASN A 60 -18.95 -6.51 -13.75
C ASN A 60 -19.99 -6.06 -14.79
N LYS A 61 -20.48 -6.99 -15.64
CA LYS A 61 -21.45 -6.71 -16.70
C LYS A 61 -20.98 -5.61 -17.66
N LYS A 62 -19.67 -5.57 -17.95
CA LYS A 62 -19.06 -4.68 -18.94
C LYS A 62 -18.95 -5.38 -20.30
N THR A 63 -18.89 -4.58 -21.36
CA THR A 63 -18.85 -5.07 -22.74
C THR A 63 -17.44 -5.46 -23.13
N LEU A 64 -17.27 -6.71 -23.57
CA LEU A 64 -16.04 -7.21 -24.17
C LEU A 64 -16.20 -7.20 -25.70
N GLU A 65 -15.67 -6.18 -26.37
CA GLU A 65 -15.82 -5.99 -27.82
C GLU A 65 -14.50 -5.59 -28.47
N ALA A 66 -14.24 -6.17 -29.65
CA ALA A 66 -12.98 -6.01 -30.34
C ALA A 66 -12.85 -4.61 -30.98
N PRO A 67 -11.65 -4.00 -30.98
CA PRO A 67 -11.39 -2.78 -31.74
C PRO A 67 -11.68 -2.96 -33.24
N GLU A 68 -12.09 -1.88 -33.93
CA GLU A 68 -12.47 -1.90 -35.36
C GLU A 68 -11.49 -2.66 -36.25
N GLY A 69 -10.18 -2.45 -36.09
CA GLY A 69 -9.15 -3.13 -36.90
C GLY A 69 -9.01 -4.64 -36.69
N ILE A 70 -9.70 -5.21 -35.69
CA ILE A 70 -9.82 -6.65 -35.45
C ILE A 70 -11.20 -7.15 -35.86
N ARG A 71 -12.24 -6.29 -35.78
CA ARG A 71 -13.63 -6.66 -36.06
C ARG A 71 -13.80 -7.33 -37.42
N ASP A 72 -13.09 -6.83 -38.42
CA ASP A 72 -13.17 -7.33 -39.79
C ASP A 72 -12.36 -8.61 -40.04
N LYS A 73 -11.54 -9.03 -39.07
CA LYS A 73 -10.60 -10.16 -39.21
C LYS A 73 -11.10 -11.45 -38.58
N VAL A 74 -12.09 -11.38 -37.70
CA VAL A 74 -12.59 -12.55 -36.95
C VAL A 74 -14.07 -12.75 -37.25
N SER A 75 -14.41 -13.92 -37.80
CA SER A 75 -15.77 -14.27 -38.18
C SER A 75 -16.59 -14.84 -37.02
N ASP A 76 -15.97 -15.65 -36.17
CA ASP A 76 -16.58 -16.28 -34.99
C ASP A 76 -15.83 -15.86 -33.72
N TRP A 77 -16.43 -14.91 -33.00
CA TRP A 77 -15.85 -14.32 -31.79
C TRP A 77 -15.85 -15.26 -30.61
N ASP A 78 -16.89 -16.07 -30.46
CA ASP A 78 -17.02 -16.98 -29.33
C ASP A 78 -15.96 -18.08 -29.41
N ALA A 79 -15.78 -18.67 -30.61
CA ALA A 79 -14.73 -19.66 -30.84
C ALA A 79 -13.33 -19.04 -30.66
N PHE A 80 -13.13 -17.81 -31.17
CA PHE A 80 -11.85 -17.10 -31.04
C PHE A 80 -11.50 -16.83 -29.58
N LEU A 81 -12.43 -16.29 -28.79
CA LEU A 81 -12.21 -16.01 -27.38
C LEU A 81 -12.02 -17.29 -26.57
N GLN A 82 -12.80 -18.34 -26.84
CA GLN A 82 -12.61 -19.65 -26.20
C GLN A 82 -11.20 -20.18 -26.43
N GLN A 83 -10.71 -20.13 -27.67
CA GLN A 83 -9.36 -20.58 -28.00
C GLN A 83 -8.28 -19.68 -27.39
N THR A 84 -8.49 -18.36 -27.42
CA THR A 84 -7.53 -17.37 -26.92
C THR A 84 -7.38 -17.41 -25.39
N LEU A 85 -8.49 -17.66 -24.69
CA LEU A 85 -8.53 -17.72 -23.23
C LEU A 85 -8.25 -19.12 -22.67
N MET A 86 -8.25 -20.15 -23.53
CA MET A 86 -7.93 -21.51 -23.13
C MET A 86 -6.50 -21.59 -22.59
N GLY A 87 -6.36 -21.90 -21.30
CA GLY A 87 -5.06 -21.97 -20.62
C GLY A 87 -4.37 -20.61 -20.44
N ALA A 88 -5.07 -19.49 -20.69
CA ALA A 88 -4.54 -18.16 -20.43
C ALA A 88 -4.43 -17.90 -18.93
N CYS A 89 -3.32 -17.30 -18.51
CA CYS A 89 -3.14 -16.82 -17.14
C CYS A 89 -3.16 -15.29 -17.10
N SER A 90 -3.98 -14.76 -16.21
CA SER A 90 -3.97 -13.32 -15.86
C SER A 90 -2.81 -12.99 -14.93
N PRO A 91 -2.31 -11.74 -14.95
CA PRO A 91 -1.55 -11.21 -13.84
C PRO A 91 -2.38 -11.29 -12.54
N PRO A 92 -1.72 -11.35 -11.36
CA PRO A 92 -2.43 -11.33 -10.08
C PRO A 92 -3.35 -10.10 -9.98
N VAL A 93 -4.59 -10.28 -9.53
CA VAL A 93 -5.56 -9.19 -9.34
C VAL A 93 -4.98 -8.00 -8.56
N PRO A 94 -4.22 -8.20 -7.47
CA PRO A 94 -3.63 -7.09 -6.73
C PRO A 94 -2.52 -6.34 -7.50
N LEU A 95 -2.15 -6.74 -8.71
CA LEU A 95 -1.22 -5.99 -9.54
C LEU A 95 -1.97 -5.04 -10.49
N LEU A 96 -3.20 -5.40 -10.87
CA LEU A 96 -4.03 -4.69 -11.84
C LEU A 96 -5.15 -3.86 -11.20
N GLU A 97 -5.67 -4.29 -10.05
CA GLU A 97 -6.82 -3.66 -9.40
C GLU A 97 -6.51 -3.14 -7.99
N GLY A 98 -7.31 -2.14 -7.58
CA GLY A 98 -7.33 -1.56 -6.23
C GLY A 98 -6.15 -0.63 -5.95
N LEU A 99 -5.90 -0.38 -4.66
CA LEU A 99 -4.81 0.47 -4.16
C LEU A 99 -3.47 0.17 -4.82
N ARG A 100 -3.24 -1.10 -5.16
CA ARG A 100 -1.97 -1.63 -5.66
C ARG A 100 -1.71 -1.42 -7.15
N ASN A 101 -2.59 -0.76 -7.92
CA ASN A 101 -2.53 -0.56 -9.38
C ASN A 101 -1.11 -0.28 -9.93
N GLY A 102 -0.28 -1.31 -10.09
CA GLY A 102 1.19 -1.27 -10.16
C GLY A 102 1.94 -0.25 -9.28
N ARG A 103 1.39 0.13 -8.12
CA ARG A 103 2.03 1.02 -7.14
C ARG A 103 3.03 0.23 -6.28
N ASN A 104 4.16 0.85 -5.96
CA ASN A 104 5.06 0.27 -4.96
C ASN A 104 4.28 0.12 -3.65
N PRO A 105 4.46 -0.98 -2.88
CA PRO A 105 3.95 -1.08 -1.51
C PRO A 105 4.10 0.20 -0.67
N LEU A 106 5.20 0.92 -0.83
CA LEU A 106 5.44 2.20 -0.17
C LEU A 106 4.52 3.32 -0.64
N ASP A 107 4.18 3.38 -1.93
CA ASP A 107 3.29 4.39 -2.51
C ASP A 107 1.83 4.21 -2.05
N LEU A 108 1.51 3.06 -1.44
CA LEU A 108 0.18 2.81 -0.87
C LEU A 108 -0.01 3.53 0.45
N ILE A 109 1.08 3.74 1.19
CA ILE A 109 1.06 4.45 2.47
C ILE A 109 1.11 5.95 2.17
N ALA A 110 -0.05 6.51 1.81
CA ALA A 110 -0.16 7.91 1.43
C ALA A 110 -0.38 8.82 2.66
N PRO A 111 -0.05 10.12 2.58
CA PRO A 111 -0.52 11.10 3.55
C PRO A 111 -2.03 11.00 3.76
N GLY A 112 -2.46 11.01 5.01
CA GLY A 112 -3.85 10.76 5.43
C GLY A 112 -4.12 9.31 5.83
N SER A 113 -3.32 8.34 5.38
CA SER A 113 -3.53 6.94 5.79
C SER A 113 -3.41 6.76 7.30
N ARG A 114 -4.30 5.94 7.86
CA ARG A 114 -4.33 5.60 9.28
C ARG A 114 -3.65 4.28 9.58
N LEU A 115 -3.01 4.21 10.73
CA LEU A 115 -2.32 3.04 11.28
C LEU A 115 -2.53 2.97 12.79
N GLU A 116 -2.24 1.82 13.38
CA GLU A 116 -2.32 1.58 14.81
C GLU A 116 -0.92 1.41 15.39
N ARG A 117 -0.54 2.26 16.34
CA ARG A 117 0.77 2.22 16.98
C ARG A 117 0.66 1.70 18.41
N GLN A 118 1.35 0.60 18.68
CA GLN A 118 1.53 0.07 20.03
C GLN A 118 2.58 0.92 20.79
N ALA A 119 2.36 1.17 22.08
CA ALA A 119 3.31 1.95 22.87
C ALA A 119 4.65 1.23 23.09
N PHE A 120 4.62 -0.07 23.41
CA PHE A 120 5.77 -0.97 23.55
C PHE A 120 5.30 -2.43 23.52
N GLN A 121 6.23 -3.39 23.36
CA GLN A 121 5.94 -4.81 23.06
C GLN A 121 4.94 -5.50 24.01
N ASP A 122 4.97 -5.16 25.30
CA ASP A 122 4.09 -5.75 26.33
C ASP A 122 2.93 -4.81 26.72
N SER A 123 2.72 -3.73 25.96
CA SER A 123 1.64 -2.80 26.21
C SER A 123 0.34 -3.30 25.61
N LEU A 124 -0.72 -3.32 26.41
CA LEU A 124 -2.09 -3.50 25.93
C LEU A 124 -2.65 -2.21 25.31
N SER A 125 -1.90 -1.11 25.34
CA SER A 125 -2.32 0.20 24.84
C SER A 125 -1.83 0.42 23.42
N THR A 126 -2.77 0.50 22.50
CA THR A 126 -2.55 0.87 21.10
C THR A 126 -3.31 2.16 20.80
N TRP A 127 -2.81 3.01 19.91
CA TRP A 127 -3.54 4.21 19.49
C TRP A 127 -3.41 4.45 18.00
N ILE A 128 -4.39 5.17 17.44
CA ILE A 128 -4.44 5.50 16.03
C ILE A 128 -3.45 6.63 15.75
N VAL A 129 -2.67 6.44 14.68
CA VAL A 129 -1.78 7.44 14.12
C VAL A 129 -2.10 7.65 12.65
N THR A 130 -1.95 8.89 12.20
CA THR A 130 -2.16 9.30 10.82
C THR A 130 -0.81 9.62 10.18
N VAL A 131 -0.62 9.16 8.95
CA VAL A 131 0.57 9.43 8.14
C VAL A 131 0.47 10.87 7.65
N VAL A 132 1.38 11.73 8.11
CA VAL A 132 1.50 13.12 7.64
C VAL A 132 2.32 13.18 6.36
N ASP A 133 3.37 12.37 6.28
CA ASP A 133 4.26 12.29 5.12
C ASP A 133 4.92 10.91 5.02
N ASN A 134 5.31 10.51 3.81
CA ASN A 134 6.02 9.26 3.55
C ASN A 134 7.15 9.50 2.56
N ILE A 135 8.39 9.37 3.07
CA ILE A 135 9.60 9.54 2.28
C ILE A 135 10.36 8.21 2.29
N GLY A 136 10.21 7.44 1.21
CA GLY A 136 10.92 6.16 1.03
C GLY A 136 10.62 5.13 2.13
N GLY A 137 9.39 5.13 2.67
CA GLY A 137 8.98 4.23 3.76
C GLY A 137 9.32 4.75 5.16
N ARG A 138 9.98 5.90 5.29
CA ARG A 138 10.00 6.65 6.54
C ARG A 138 8.72 7.46 6.61
N LEU A 139 7.90 7.17 7.60
CA LEU A 139 6.59 7.75 7.82
C LEU A 139 6.71 8.82 8.89
N LYS A 140 6.30 10.05 8.58
CA LYS A 140 6.02 11.07 9.58
C LYS A 140 4.65 10.79 10.15
N LEU A 141 4.58 10.45 11.42
CA LEU A 141 3.34 10.03 12.07
C LEU A 141 2.89 11.08 13.08
N ARG A 142 1.57 11.27 13.14
CA ARG A 142 0.89 12.12 14.11
C ARG A 142 -0.17 11.31 14.82
N TYR A 143 -0.32 11.49 16.13
CA TYR A 143 -1.41 10.84 16.86
C TYR A 143 -2.75 11.46 16.51
N GLU A 144 -3.77 10.61 16.35
CA GLU A 144 -5.11 11.07 16.02
C GLU A 144 -5.69 11.92 17.16
N GLY A 145 -6.35 13.03 16.80
CA GLY A 145 -6.86 14.05 17.73
C GLY A 145 -5.87 15.18 18.06
N LEU A 146 -4.65 15.13 17.52
CA LEU A 146 -3.65 16.20 17.64
C LEU A 146 -3.42 16.94 16.32
N GLU A 147 -4.46 17.12 15.49
CA GLU A 147 -4.31 17.72 14.15
C GLU A 147 -3.71 19.14 14.16
N ASN A 148 -3.84 19.85 15.29
CA ASN A 148 -3.36 21.22 15.48
C ASN A 148 -2.01 21.32 16.21
N SER A 149 -1.29 20.21 16.44
CA SER A 149 -0.05 20.19 17.22
C SER A 149 1.03 19.36 16.56
N ASP A 150 1.99 20.05 15.94
CA ASP A 150 3.14 19.40 15.28
C ASP A 150 4.18 18.89 16.30
N ASN A 151 4.07 19.28 17.57
CA ASN A 151 5.04 18.94 18.63
C ASN A 151 5.12 17.44 18.96
N PHE A 152 4.14 16.64 18.51
CA PHE A 152 4.07 15.20 18.77
C PHE A 152 4.28 14.35 17.51
N GLU A 153 4.70 14.99 16.42
CA GLU A 153 5.07 14.30 15.19
C GLU A 153 6.42 13.62 15.34
N HIS A 154 6.54 12.43 14.78
CA HIS A 154 7.77 11.65 14.86
C HIS A 154 7.91 10.76 13.62
N TRP A 155 9.15 10.49 13.25
CA TRP A 155 9.47 9.63 12.11
C TRP A 155 9.66 8.19 12.56
N LEU A 156 9.00 7.24 11.89
CA LEU A 156 9.23 5.80 12.03
C LEU A 156 9.35 5.15 10.66
N TYR A 157 10.04 4.03 10.58
CA TYR A 157 10.01 3.22 9.37
C TYR A 157 8.71 2.40 9.32
N TYR A 158 8.13 2.20 8.13
CA TYR A 158 6.83 1.51 7.99
C TYR A 158 6.82 0.06 8.51
N LEU A 159 7.99 -0.61 8.54
CA LEU A 159 8.16 -1.93 9.13
C LEU A 159 8.52 -1.89 10.63
N ASP A 160 8.29 -0.76 11.31
CA ASP A 160 8.45 -0.69 12.74
C ASP A 160 7.61 -1.80 13.41
N PRO A 161 8.18 -2.60 14.32
CA PRO A 161 7.49 -3.73 14.94
C PRO A 161 6.19 -3.34 15.66
N PHE A 162 6.10 -2.10 16.15
CA PHE A 162 4.97 -1.56 16.91
C PHE A 162 3.97 -0.79 16.04
N LEU A 163 4.14 -0.75 14.72
CA LEU A 163 3.24 -0.05 13.80
C LEU A 163 2.40 -1.02 12.96
N HIS A 164 1.09 -1.01 13.11
CA HIS A 164 0.18 -2.03 12.57
C HIS A 164 -0.87 -1.41 11.65
N HIS A 165 -1.48 -2.25 10.81
CA HIS A 165 -2.67 -1.88 10.06
C HIS A 165 -3.86 -1.65 11.00
N VAL A 166 -4.81 -0.82 10.58
CA VAL A 166 -6.05 -0.57 11.33
C VAL A 166 -6.85 -1.87 11.48
N GLY A 167 -7.39 -2.09 12.68
CA GLY A 167 -8.10 -3.31 13.07
C GLY A 167 -7.21 -4.38 13.70
N TRP A 168 -5.89 -4.21 13.72
CA TRP A 168 -4.97 -5.17 14.34
C TRP A 168 -5.18 -5.26 15.86
N ALA A 169 -5.38 -4.12 16.54
CA ALA A 169 -5.61 -4.07 17.98
C ALA A 169 -6.84 -4.89 18.38
N ASP A 170 -7.95 -4.69 17.69
CA ASP A 170 -9.20 -5.44 17.92
C ASP A 170 -9.00 -6.95 17.72
N GLN A 171 -8.30 -7.35 16.64
CA GLN A 171 -7.96 -8.76 16.37
C GLN A 171 -7.10 -9.40 17.48
N GLN A 172 -6.23 -8.63 18.13
CA GLN A 172 -5.38 -9.11 19.22
C GLN A 172 -6.01 -8.92 20.61
N GLY A 173 -7.20 -8.32 20.69
CA GLY A 173 -7.87 -8.00 21.95
C GLY A 173 -7.21 -6.85 22.72
N TYR A 174 -6.51 -5.95 22.03
CA TYR A 174 -5.94 -4.73 22.60
C TYR A 174 -6.91 -3.56 22.54
N GLU A 175 -6.80 -2.70 23.55
CA GLU A 175 -7.68 -1.54 23.68
C GLU A 175 -7.05 -0.32 23.01
N LEU A 176 -7.88 0.44 22.28
CA LEU A 176 -7.49 1.74 21.74
C LEU A 176 -7.50 2.77 22.86
N GLN A 177 -6.31 3.11 23.37
CA GLN A 177 -6.12 4.14 24.39
C GLN A 177 -4.98 5.10 24.05
N PRO A 178 -5.13 6.42 24.30
CA PRO A 178 -4.10 7.39 23.99
C PRO A 178 -2.84 7.13 24.83
N PRO A 179 -1.63 7.21 24.24
CA PRO A 179 -0.39 6.97 24.97
C PRO A 179 -0.19 7.96 26.12
N LEU A 180 0.51 7.53 27.18
CA LEU A 180 0.80 8.36 28.37
C LEU A 180 1.41 9.72 28.02
N ALA A 181 2.23 9.78 26.96
CA ALA A 181 2.86 11.00 26.49
C ALA A 181 1.87 12.09 26.05
N ILE A 182 0.67 11.72 25.58
CA ILE A 182 -0.34 12.66 25.08
C ILE A 182 -1.64 12.62 25.88
N ARG A 183 -1.83 11.62 26.75
CA ARG A 183 -3.09 11.40 27.49
C ARG A 183 -3.54 12.64 28.27
N HIS A 184 -2.61 13.43 28.79
CA HIS A 184 -2.88 14.64 29.56
C HIS A 184 -3.39 15.84 28.73
N LEU A 185 -3.29 15.78 27.40
CA LEU A 185 -3.64 16.90 26.51
C LEU A 185 -5.14 17.07 26.32
N LYS A 186 -5.93 16.03 26.59
CA LYS A 186 -7.38 16.03 26.47
C LYS A 186 -8.00 15.19 27.58
N ASN A 187 -9.27 15.45 27.88
CA ASN A 187 -10.03 14.61 28.79
C ASN A 187 -10.54 13.33 28.09
N GLU A 188 -11.01 12.37 28.88
CA GLU A 188 -11.49 11.08 28.37
C GLU A 188 -12.64 11.24 27.36
N ALA A 189 -13.59 12.15 27.63
CA ALA A 189 -14.72 12.37 26.73
C ALA A 189 -14.29 12.93 25.36
N GLU A 190 -13.26 13.77 25.32
CA GLU A 190 -12.67 14.27 24.08
C GLU A 190 -11.96 13.16 23.30
N TRP A 191 -11.21 12.27 23.97
CA TRP A 191 -10.60 11.11 23.31
C TRP A 191 -11.63 10.14 22.73
N GLN A 192 -12.75 9.92 23.44
CA GLN A 192 -13.86 9.11 22.92
C GLN A 192 -14.51 9.75 21.68
N LYS A 193 -14.62 11.09 21.62
CA LYS A 193 -15.08 11.79 20.42
C LYS A 193 -14.15 11.59 19.23
N VAL A 194 -12.83 11.58 19.46
CA VAL A 194 -11.85 11.31 18.40
C VAL A 194 -12.05 9.90 17.84
N LEU A 195 -12.21 8.89 18.70
CA LEU A 195 -12.49 7.51 18.24
C LEU A 195 -13.82 7.40 17.48
N ALA A 196 -14.87 8.09 17.93
CA ALA A 196 -16.14 8.12 17.23
C ALA A 196 -16.01 8.72 15.82
N LYS A 197 -15.30 9.86 15.69
CA LYS A 197 -15.00 10.51 14.41
C LYS A 197 -14.27 9.55 13.45
N VAL A 198 -13.23 8.86 13.92
CA VAL A 198 -12.47 7.91 13.08
C VAL A 198 -13.35 6.76 12.59
N LYS A 199 -14.27 6.27 13.43
CA LYS A 199 -15.20 5.21 13.05
C LYS A 199 -16.24 5.67 12.02
N GLU A 200 -16.65 6.93 12.07
CA GLU A 200 -17.59 7.52 11.11
C GLU A 200 -16.96 7.80 9.74
N GLU A 201 -15.66 8.11 9.70
CA GLU A 201 -14.95 8.48 8.47
C GLU A 201 -14.55 7.29 7.57
N GLU A 202 -15.02 6.07 7.89
CA GLU A 202 -14.86 4.79 7.15
C GLU A 202 -13.86 4.83 5.97
N GLU A 203 -12.57 4.93 6.30
CA GLU A 203 -11.49 4.86 5.31
C GLU A 203 -11.09 3.41 5.08
N GLU A 204 -10.82 3.05 3.82
CA GLU A 204 -10.31 1.72 3.49
C GLU A 204 -8.94 1.49 4.18
N PRO A 205 -8.82 0.46 5.04
CA PRO A 205 -7.60 0.24 5.78
C PRO A 205 -6.46 -0.20 4.86
N LEU A 206 -5.24 0.21 5.19
CA LEU A 206 -4.05 -0.24 4.49
C LEU A 206 -3.94 -1.77 4.55
N PRO A 207 -3.61 -2.44 3.43
CA PRO A 207 -3.54 -3.89 3.41
C PRO A 207 -2.52 -4.47 4.41
N SER A 208 -2.93 -5.46 5.20
CA SER A 208 -2.09 -6.07 6.24
C SER A 208 -0.79 -6.70 5.72
N TYR A 209 -0.73 -7.10 4.44
CA TYR A 209 0.47 -7.68 3.86
C TYR A 209 1.65 -6.68 3.81
N LEU A 210 1.40 -5.36 3.84
CA LEU A 210 2.43 -4.33 3.85
C LEU A 210 3.34 -4.42 5.09
N PHE A 211 2.84 -5.05 6.14
CA PHE A 211 3.47 -5.12 7.46
C PHE A 211 3.99 -6.52 7.79
N LYS A 212 4.10 -7.44 6.81
CA LYS A 212 4.50 -8.84 7.06
C LYS A 212 5.99 -9.01 7.32
N ASP A 213 6.84 -8.21 6.69
CA ASP A 213 8.30 -8.35 6.77
C ASP A 213 8.91 -7.58 7.95
N LYS A 214 8.19 -7.49 9.08
CA LYS A 214 8.67 -6.84 10.30
C LYS A 214 9.86 -7.62 10.87
N GLN A 215 10.91 -6.89 11.25
CA GLN A 215 12.04 -7.49 11.94
C GLN A 215 11.64 -7.96 13.33
N VAL A 216 12.00 -9.19 13.67
CA VAL A 216 11.88 -9.69 15.05
C VAL A 216 12.90 -8.96 15.91
N ILE A 217 12.44 -8.19 16.89
CA ILE A 217 13.34 -7.55 17.85
C ILE A 217 13.98 -8.63 18.71
N GLY A 218 15.22 -8.97 18.41
CA GLY A 218 16.08 -9.82 19.23
C GLY A 218 16.67 -9.05 20.41
N THR A 219 17.25 -9.78 21.37
CA THR A 219 18.10 -9.17 22.39
C THR A 219 19.38 -8.70 21.71
N HIS A 220 19.66 -7.40 21.78
CA HIS A 220 20.86 -6.84 21.17
C HIS A 220 22.09 -7.05 22.06
N SER A 221 23.29 -6.95 21.49
CA SER A 221 24.56 -7.10 22.23
C SER A 221 25.32 -5.78 22.45
N PHE A 222 24.67 -4.63 22.24
CA PHE A 222 25.28 -3.32 22.46
C PHE A 222 25.62 -3.07 23.93
N SER A 223 26.74 -2.39 24.16
CA SER A 223 27.22 -1.96 25.46
C SER A 223 27.41 -0.44 25.50
N ILE A 224 27.34 0.14 26.70
CA ILE A 224 27.64 1.56 26.93
C ILE A 224 29.03 1.89 26.34
N ASN A 225 29.16 3.09 25.76
CA ASN A 225 30.33 3.62 25.05
C ASN A 225 30.60 3.10 23.64
N MET A 226 29.87 2.07 23.17
CA MET A 226 29.94 1.67 21.76
C MET A 226 29.58 2.84 20.84
N LYS A 227 30.26 2.92 19.71
CA LYS A 227 30.04 3.92 18.66
C LYS A 227 29.21 3.29 17.55
N LEU A 228 28.24 4.04 17.05
CA LEU A 228 27.41 3.66 15.89
C LEU A 228 27.08 4.91 15.08
N GLU A 229 26.48 4.73 13.93
CA GLU A 229 25.81 5.81 13.20
C GLU A 229 24.32 5.77 13.54
N ALA A 230 23.76 6.92 13.90
CA ALA A 230 22.35 7.05 14.23
C ALA A 230 21.72 8.22 13.47
N VAL A 231 20.43 8.08 13.21
CA VAL A 231 19.62 9.16 12.63
C VAL A 231 19.25 10.15 13.73
N ASP A 232 19.38 11.44 13.45
CA ASP A 232 18.92 12.49 14.36
C ASP A 232 17.38 12.51 14.39
N PRO A 233 16.73 12.35 15.57
CA PRO A 233 15.28 12.45 15.70
C PRO A 233 14.68 13.78 15.21
N TRP A 234 15.46 14.87 15.26
CA TRP A 234 15.04 16.21 14.82
C TRP A 234 15.47 16.53 13.38
N SER A 235 16.37 15.72 12.82
CA SER A 235 16.82 15.82 11.43
C SER A 235 16.79 14.43 10.79
N PRO A 236 15.61 13.98 10.32
CA PRO A 236 15.35 12.58 9.93
C PRO A 236 16.16 12.10 8.70
N PHE A 237 16.83 13.02 8.01
CA PHE A 237 17.70 12.75 6.86
C PHE A 237 19.20 12.89 7.20
N GLY A 238 19.53 13.32 8.43
CA GLY A 238 20.89 13.41 8.93
C GLY A 238 21.30 12.12 9.64
N ILE A 239 22.41 11.53 9.21
CA ILE A 239 23.09 10.44 9.91
C ILE A 239 24.32 11.02 10.58
N SER A 240 24.48 10.76 11.87
CA SER A 240 25.61 11.27 12.66
C SER A 240 26.28 10.15 13.44
N PRO A 241 27.60 10.25 13.71
CA PRO A 241 28.26 9.40 14.69
C PRO A 241 27.62 9.60 16.07
N ALA A 242 27.28 8.49 16.73
CA ALA A 242 26.59 8.46 18.00
C ALA A 242 27.29 7.51 18.99
N THR A 243 27.06 7.72 20.28
CA THR A 243 27.61 6.86 21.35
C THR A 243 26.49 6.29 22.17
N VAL A 244 26.50 4.99 22.43
CA VAL A 244 25.54 4.37 23.35
C VAL A 244 25.76 4.91 24.76
N VAL A 245 24.86 5.76 25.24
CA VAL A 245 24.91 6.31 26.61
C VAL A 245 24.11 5.45 27.59
N LYS A 246 23.13 4.70 27.09
CA LYS A 246 22.29 3.82 27.92
C LYS A 246 21.76 2.64 27.12
N VAL A 247 21.75 1.48 27.77
CA VAL A 247 21.12 0.26 27.27
C VAL A 247 19.88 -0.03 28.11
N LYS A 248 18.71 -0.13 27.47
CA LYS A 248 17.45 -0.56 28.10
C LYS A 248 16.93 -1.80 27.36
N TRP A 249 17.23 -3.00 27.84
CA TRP A 249 16.76 -4.28 27.30
C TRP A 249 16.88 -4.44 25.78
N ARG A 250 15.94 -3.89 25.00
CA ARG A 250 15.87 -3.94 23.53
C ARG A 250 15.96 -2.56 22.85
N GLN A 251 16.15 -1.48 23.61
CA GLN A 251 16.28 -0.10 23.13
C GLN A 251 17.59 0.52 23.59
N LEU A 252 18.15 1.37 22.73
CA LEU A 252 19.30 2.20 23.04
C LEU A 252 18.86 3.66 23.22
N SER A 253 19.62 4.40 24.01
CA SER A 253 19.62 5.86 23.97
C SER A 253 21.02 6.31 23.59
N TRP A 254 21.12 7.29 22.70
CA TRP A 254 22.35 7.74 22.06
C TRP A 254 22.40 9.26 21.92
#